data_AF-A0A0F7P5W0-F1
#
_entry.id   AF-A0A0F7P5W0-F1
#
_cell.length_a   1.000
_cell.length_b   1.000
_cell.length_c   1.000
_cell.angle_alpha   90.00
_cell.angle_beta   90.00
_cell.angle_gamma   90.00
#
_symmetry.space_group_name_H-M   'P 1'
#
loop_
_entity.id
_entity.type
_entity.pdbx_description
1 polymer ?
#
loop_
_entity_poly.entity_id
_entity_poly.type
_entity_poly.pdbx_seq_one_letter_code
_entity_poly.pdbx_strand_id
1 'polypeptide(L)'
;MEPSIRTFGYPPMSPGQLLEKVFDLSGEEERLYEWMLTQEEPIIPDDVVEFLGCSSSSAYRYIDTLENRGLIVEKAVYRSKQLRSGYVATPPEEVSDALEDWIDRRYELCQEAIENRTFANEIECNAD
;
A
#
# COMPACT_ATOMS: atom_id res chain seq x y z
N MET A 1 -31.43 -5.91 -31.63
CA MET A 1 -31.09 -4.76 -30.75
C MET A 1 -30.22 -5.35 -29.66
N GLU A 2 -28.91 -5.37 -29.88
CA GLU A 2 -27.96 -5.99 -28.94
C GLU A 2 -27.74 -5.05 -27.75
N PRO A 3 -27.67 -5.56 -26.52
CA PRO A 3 -27.42 -4.74 -25.35
C PRO A 3 -26.00 -4.17 -25.44
N SER A 4 -25.90 -2.85 -25.53
CA SER A 4 -24.65 -2.11 -25.38
C SER A 4 -24.11 -2.38 -23.98
N ILE A 5 -23.09 -3.23 -23.88
CA ILE A 5 -22.29 -3.37 -22.67
C ILE A 5 -21.65 -2.00 -22.44
N ARG A 6 -22.19 -1.24 -21.49
CA ARG A 6 -21.51 -0.04 -21.00
C ARG A 6 -20.24 -0.51 -20.33
N THR A 7 -19.12 -0.41 -21.03
CA THR A 7 -17.80 -0.52 -20.42
C THR A 7 -17.73 0.55 -19.35
N PHE A 8 -17.86 0.16 -18.08
CA PHE A 8 -17.50 1.02 -16.95
C PHE A 8 -15.97 1.17 -16.98
N GLY A 9 -15.50 2.06 -17.86
CA GLY A 9 -14.10 2.45 -17.90
C GLY A 9 -13.82 3.31 -16.68
N TYR A 10 -13.38 2.69 -15.59
CA TYR A 10 -12.63 3.46 -14.60
C TYR A 10 -11.43 4.07 -15.33
N PRO A 11 -11.20 5.39 -15.23
CA PRO A 11 -9.99 5.96 -15.80
C PRO A 11 -8.79 5.20 -15.21
N PRO A 12 -7.79 4.85 -16.03
CA PRO A 12 -6.60 4.18 -15.52
C PRO A 12 -6.01 5.04 -14.41
N MET A 13 -5.87 4.46 -13.21
CA MET A 13 -5.23 5.13 -12.09
C MET A 13 -3.74 5.25 -12.38
N SER A 14 -3.13 6.38 -12.02
CA SER A 14 -1.68 6.46 -12.00
C SER A 14 -1.12 5.54 -10.89
N PRO A 15 0.15 5.10 -10.98
CA PRO A 15 0.78 4.34 -9.90
C PRO A 15 0.68 5.02 -8.53
N GLY A 16 0.87 6.34 -8.44
CA GLY A 16 0.72 7.09 -7.19
C GLY A 16 -0.72 7.05 -6.63
N GLN A 17 -1.74 7.17 -7.50
CA GLN A 17 -3.15 7.03 -7.08
C GLN A 17 -3.49 5.62 -6.59
N LEU A 18 -2.81 4.60 -7.14
CA LEU A 18 -2.96 3.22 -6.70
C LEU A 18 -2.30 3.01 -5.34
N LEU A 19 -1.10 3.55 -5.12
CA LEU A 19 -0.42 3.51 -3.82
C LEU A 19 -1.24 4.24 -2.75
N GLU A 20 -1.76 5.44 -3.05
CA GLU A 20 -2.64 6.18 -2.16
C GLU A 20 -3.89 5.37 -1.79
N LYS A 21 -4.53 4.68 -2.76
CA LYS A 21 -5.76 3.91 -2.50
C LYS A 21 -5.54 2.56 -1.80
N VAL A 22 -4.45 1.86 -2.14
CA VAL A 22 -4.17 0.53 -1.60
C VAL A 22 -3.53 0.65 -0.23
N PHE A 23 -2.59 1.59 -0.08
CA PHE A 23 -1.84 1.76 1.15
C PHE A 23 -2.35 2.91 2.01
N ASP A 24 -3.26 3.78 1.56
CA ASP A 24 -3.80 4.91 2.35
C ASP A 24 -2.69 5.85 2.87
N LEU A 25 -1.70 6.13 2.00
CA LEU A 25 -0.57 7.01 2.30
C LEU A 25 -0.96 8.48 2.17
N SER A 26 -0.52 9.29 3.13
CA SER A 26 -0.47 10.74 2.94
C SER A 26 0.64 11.13 1.97
N GLY A 27 0.55 12.32 1.38
CA GLY A 27 1.57 12.79 0.43
C GLY A 27 2.99 12.92 1.02
N GLU A 28 3.11 13.08 2.34
CA GLU A 28 4.43 13.05 3.01
C GLU A 28 4.99 11.62 3.14
N GLU A 29 4.12 10.63 3.37
CA GLU A 29 4.50 9.22 3.45
C GLU A 29 4.87 8.67 2.06
N GLU A 30 4.13 9.06 1.01
CA GLU A 30 4.49 8.75 -0.39
C GLU A 30 5.86 9.34 -0.74
N ARG A 31 6.04 10.65 -0.49
CA ARG A 31 7.31 11.33 -0.77
C ARG A 31 8.48 10.75 0.01
N LEU A 32 8.24 10.30 1.25
CA LEU A 32 9.26 9.60 2.05
C LEU A 32 9.65 8.27 1.41
N TYR A 33 8.68 7.45 1.03
CA TYR A 33 8.93 6.16 0.39
C TYR A 33 9.68 6.33 -0.94
N GLU A 34 9.25 7.27 -1.79
CA GLU A 34 9.94 7.61 -3.04
C GLU A 34 11.40 8.05 -2.81
N TRP A 35 11.64 8.87 -1.78
CA TRP A 35 12.99 9.27 -1.43
C TRP A 35 13.82 8.09 -0.93
N MET A 36 13.24 7.20 -0.10
CA MET A 36 13.92 6.00 0.39
C MET A 36 14.31 5.04 -0.74
N LEU A 37 13.52 4.94 -1.81
CA LEU A 37 13.85 4.15 -3.01
C LEU A 37 15.13 4.65 -3.72
N THR A 38 15.52 5.90 -3.50
CA THR A 38 16.75 6.47 -4.08
C THR A 38 17.99 6.32 -3.19
N GLN A 39 17.84 5.77 -1.97
CA GLN A 39 18.94 5.65 -1.01
C GLN A 39 19.65 4.30 -1.16
N GLU A 40 20.97 4.34 -1.27
CA GLU A 40 21.81 3.13 -1.32
C GLU A 40 22.07 2.53 0.07
N GLU A 41 22.00 3.35 1.12
CA GLU A 41 22.21 2.95 2.50
C GLU A 41 20.90 3.01 3.30
N PRO A 42 20.73 2.15 4.33
CA PRO A 42 19.54 2.25 5.17
C PRO A 42 19.49 3.59 5.90
N ILE A 43 18.31 4.18 5.89
CA ILE A 43 18.05 5.48 6.50
C ILE A 43 17.70 5.32 7.97
N ILE A 44 18.04 6.30 8.80
CA ILE A 44 17.62 6.36 10.20
C ILE A 44 16.57 7.45 10.40
N PRO A 45 15.82 7.46 11.51
CA PRO A 45 14.81 8.47 11.78
C PRO A 45 15.31 9.93 11.69
N ASP A 46 16.58 10.16 12.03
CA ASP A 46 17.20 11.49 11.92
C ASP A 46 17.29 11.98 10.46
N ASP A 47 17.50 11.07 9.50
CA ASP A 47 17.55 11.42 8.07
C ASP A 47 16.15 11.82 7.56
N VAL A 48 15.09 11.20 8.09
CA VAL A 48 13.69 11.56 7.78
C VAL A 48 13.34 12.93 8.32
N VAL A 49 13.80 13.25 9.53
CA VAL A 49 13.66 14.59 10.12
C VAL A 49 14.30 15.63 9.22
N GLU A 50 15.52 15.37 8.74
CA GLU A 50 16.23 16.28 7.84
C GLU A 50 15.54 16.41 6.47
N PHE A 51 15.14 15.30 5.86
CA PHE A 51 14.54 15.28 4.54
C PHE A 51 13.16 15.97 4.48
N LEU A 52 12.29 15.67 5.44
CA LEU A 52 10.93 16.23 5.48
C LEU A 52 10.85 17.56 6.24
N GLY A 53 11.89 17.92 7.01
CA GLY A 53 11.85 19.08 7.91
C GLY A 53 10.79 18.94 9.01
N CYS A 54 10.53 17.71 9.46
CA CYS A 54 9.46 17.39 10.40
C CYS A 54 9.97 17.16 11.83
N SER A 55 9.06 16.96 12.79
CA SER A 55 9.44 16.58 14.16
C SER A 55 9.93 15.12 14.21
N SER A 56 10.78 14.79 15.19
CA SER A 56 11.21 13.39 15.41
C SER A 56 10.01 12.45 15.62
N SER A 57 9.01 12.88 16.37
CA SER A 57 7.77 12.11 16.57
C SER A 57 7.04 11.82 15.25
N SER A 58 7.00 12.80 14.34
CA SER A 58 6.42 12.62 13.01
C SER A 58 7.24 11.65 12.18
N ALA A 59 8.56 11.76 12.18
CA ALA A 59 9.45 10.84 11.49
C ALA A 59 9.23 9.39 11.91
N TYR A 60 9.18 9.11 13.22
CA TYR A 60 8.88 7.77 13.73
C TYR A 60 7.48 7.30 13.31
N ARG A 61 6.48 8.18 13.32
CA ARG A 61 5.12 7.84 12.86
C ARG A 61 5.12 7.47 11.37
N TYR A 62 5.81 8.21 10.51
CA TYR A 62 5.88 7.89 9.09
C TYR A 62 6.58 6.56 8.84
N ILE A 63 7.69 6.31 9.53
CA ILE A 63 8.41 5.04 9.47
C ILE A 63 7.50 3.89 9.89
N ASP A 64 6.83 4.00 11.04
CA ASP A 64 5.89 2.99 11.55
C ASP A 64 4.74 2.75 10.56
N THR A 65 4.17 3.81 9.98
CA THR A 65 3.15 3.67 8.93
C THR A 65 3.66 2.87 7.73
N LEU A 66 4.84 3.20 7.21
CA LEU A 66 5.41 2.54 6.04
C LEU A 66 5.79 1.09 6.33
N GLU A 67 6.33 0.81 7.52
CA GLU A 67 6.71 -0.54 7.95
C GLU A 67 5.49 -1.43 8.12
N ASN A 68 4.45 -0.94 8.81
CA ASN A 68 3.18 -1.67 8.97
C ASN A 68 2.48 -1.96 7.64
N ARG A 69 2.79 -1.19 6.59
CA ARG A 69 2.27 -1.37 5.23
C ARG A 69 3.20 -2.19 4.33
N GLY A 70 4.31 -2.69 4.87
CA GLY A 70 5.27 -3.52 4.13
C GLY A 70 6.10 -2.75 3.09
N LEU A 71 6.08 -1.42 3.13
CA LEU A 71 6.78 -0.56 2.18
C LEU A 71 8.25 -0.33 2.56
N ILE A 72 8.59 -0.56 3.83
CA ILE A 72 9.96 -0.52 4.30
C ILE A 72 10.20 -1.70 5.24
N VAL A 73 11.47 -2.06 5.39
CA VAL A 73 11.91 -3.10 6.33
C VAL A 73 13.00 -2.58 7.24
N GLU A 74 12.90 -2.89 8.53
CA GLU A 74 13.95 -2.62 9.51
C GLU A 74 15.19 -3.47 9.21
N LYS A 75 16.37 -2.84 9.29
CA LYS A 75 17.68 -3.47 9.26
C LYS A 75 18.57 -2.89 10.35
N ALA A 76 19.37 -3.76 10.95
CA ALA A 76 20.36 -3.32 11.91
C ALA A 76 21.51 -2.60 11.19
N VAL A 77 21.79 -1.36 11.56
CA VAL A 77 22.88 -0.55 10.98
C VAL A 77 23.85 -0.05 12.02
N TYR A 78 25.12 0.04 11.62
CA TYR A 78 26.15 0.67 12.43
C TYR A 78 26.38 2.11 11.95
N ARG A 79 25.93 3.08 12.75
CA ARG A 79 26.27 4.50 12.55
C ARG A 79 27.07 5.00 13.74
N SER A 80 28.19 5.67 13.49
CA SER A 80 29.03 6.26 14.54
C SER A 80 29.40 5.27 15.66
N LYS A 81 29.65 3.99 15.30
CA LYS A 81 29.97 2.88 16.21
C LYS A 81 28.84 2.47 17.17
N GLN A 82 27.61 2.92 16.92
CA GLN A 82 26.42 2.48 17.64
C GLN A 82 25.53 1.65 16.70
N LEU A 83 25.00 0.55 17.23
CA LEU A 83 23.96 -0.21 16.56
C LEU A 83 22.65 0.59 16.64
N ARG A 84 22.00 0.80 15.50
CA ARG A 84 20.72 1.50 15.38
C ARG A 84 19.79 0.74 14.44
N SER A 85 18.50 1.01 14.58
CA SER A 85 17.49 0.64 13.59
C SER A 85 17.62 1.56 12.38
N GLY A 86 17.92 0.97 11.24
CA GLY A 86 17.86 1.63 9.94
C GLY A 86 16.75 1.00 9.11
N TYR A 87 16.32 1.67 8.05
CA TYR A 87 15.19 1.25 7.24
C TYR A 87 15.54 1.30 5.77
N VAL A 88 15.12 0.28 5.03
CA VAL A 88 15.31 0.20 3.57
C VAL A 88 13.94 0.09 2.93
N ALA A 89 13.75 0.79 1.81
CA ALA A 89 12.54 0.65 1.01
C ALA A 89 12.42 -0.77 0.44
N THR A 90 11.23 -1.33 0.53
CA THR A 90 10.85 -2.51 -0.24
C THR A 90 10.87 -2.13 -1.73
N PRO A 91 11.48 -2.91 -2.61
CA PRO A 91 11.52 -2.59 -4.03
C PRO A 91 10.10 -2.55 -4.66
N PRO A 92 9.85 -1.70 -5.67
CA PRO A 92 8.54 -1.61 -6.31
C PRO A 92 8.03 -2.92 -6.88
N GLU A 93 8.92 -3.81 -7.34
CA GLU A 93 8.58 -5.16 -7.80
C GLU A 93 7.97 -6.02 -6.69
N GLU A 94 8.56 -6.04 -5.50
CA GLU A 94 8.03 -6.78 -4.35
C GLU A 94 6.72 -6.17 -3.84
N VAL A 95 6.61 -4.83 -3.87
CA VAL A 95 5.35 -4.14 -3.55
C VAL A 95 4.27 -4.48 -4.57
N SER A 96 4.62 -4.64 -5.85
CA SER A 96 3.66 -4.99 -6.90
C SER A 96 3.12 -6.41 -6.74
N ASP A 97 3.95 -7.37 -6.35
CA ASP A 97 3.52 -8.74 -6.05
C ASP A 97 2.53 -8.75 -4.87
N ALA A 98 2.84 -8.03 -3.79
CA ALA A 98 1.94 -7.89 -2.65
C ALA A 98 0.61 -7.20 -3.03
N LEU A 99 0.64 -6.31 -4.02
CA LEU A 99 -0.55 -5.66 -4.56
C LEU A 99 -1.44 -6.63 -5.34
N GLU A 100 -0.85 -7.50 -6.15
CA GLU A 100 -1.56 -8.52 -6.93
C GLU A 100 -2.31 -9.46 -5.99
N ASP A 101 -1.63 -9.99 -4.97
CA ASP A 101 -2.25 -10.84 -3.94
C ASP A 101 -3.41 -10.15 -3.22
N TRP A 102 -3.28 -8.84 -2.93
CA TRP A 102 -4.34 -8.06 -2.29
C TRP A 102 -5.56 -7.88 -3.20
N ILE A 103 -5.33 -7.60 -4.49
CA ILE A 103 -6.39 -7.44 -5.48
C ILE A 103 -7.14 -8.75 -5.67
N ASP A 104 -6.42 -9.87 -5.82
CA ASP A 104 -7.02 -11.18 -6.00
C ASP A 104 -7.89 -11.57 -4.80
N ARG A 105 -7.39 -11.37 -3.58
CA ARG A 105 -8.16 -11.62 -2.36
C ARG A 105 -9.42 -10.74 -2.27
N ARG A 106 -9.33 -9.48 -2.68
CA ARG A 106 -10.49 -8.58 -2.72
C ARG A 106 -11.51 -9.00 -3.78
N TYR A 107 -11.03 -9.50 -4.91
CA TYR A 107 -11.88 -10.07 -5.94
C TYR A 107 -12.63 -11.30 -5.43
N GLU A 108 -11.94 -12.25 -4.79
CA GLU A 108 -12.54 -13.44 -4.19
C GLU A 108 -13.63 -13.09 -3.18
N LEU A 109 -13.38 -12.13 -2.27
CA LEU A 109 -14.37 -11.65 -1.31
C LEU A 109 -15.60 -11.01 -1.99
N CYS A 110 -15.38 -10.24 -3.06
CA CYS A 110 -16.49 -9.67 -3.83
C CYS A 110 -17.30 -10.76 -4.53
N GLN A 111 -16.63 -11.73 -5.12
CA GLN A 111 -17.25 -12.87 -5.80
C GLN A 111 -18.12 -13.66 -4.81
N GLU A 112 -17.57 -14.04 -3.67
CA GLU A 112 -18.29 -14.74 -2.60
C GLU A 112 -19.53 -13.95 -2.14
N ALA A 113 -19.39 -12.63 -1.96
CA ALA A 113 -20.52 -11.78 -1.56
C ALA A 113 -21.62 -11.69 -2.63
N ILE A 114 -21.25 -11.65 -3.92
CA ILE A 114 -22.19 -11.65 -5.05
C ILE A 114 -22.91 -12.99 -5.16
N GLU A 115 -22.17 -14.10 -5.11
CA GLU A 115 -22.73 -15.45 -5.13
C GLU A 115 -23.71 -15.63 -3.97
N ASN A 116 -23.32 -15.28 -2.74
CA ASN A 116 -24.18 -15.38 -1.57
C ASN A 116 -25.46 -14.54 -1.68
N ARG A 117 -25.39 -13.34 -2.27
CA ARG A 117 -26.60 -12.52 -2.56
C ARG A 117 -27.48 -13.13 -3.65
N THR A 118 -26.87 -13.74 -4.66
CA THR A 118 -27.59 -14.37 -5.77
C THR A 118 -28.34 -15.60 -5.26
N PHE A 119 -27.71 -16.43 -4.42
CA PHE A 119 -28.34 -17.55 -3.73
C PHE A 119 -29.48 -17.12 -2.79
N ALA A 120 -29.32 -16.02 -2.04
CA ALA A 120 -30.40 -15.50 -1.19
C ALA A 120 -31.63 -15.07 -2.00
N ASN A 121 -31.43 -14.41 -3.14
CA ASN A 121 -32.52 -14.00 -4.03
C ASN A 121 -33.19 -15.19 -4.74
N GLU A 122 -32.44 -16.25 -5.09
CA GLU A 122 -33.01 -17.47 -5.68
C GLU A 122 -33.86 -18.28 -4.68
N ILE A 123 -33.54 -18.24 -3.38
CA ILE A 123 -34.38 -18.86 -2.34
C ILE A 123 -35.67 -18.08 -2.13
N GLU A 124 -35.64 -16.74 -2.17
CA GLU A 124 -36.85 -15.91 -2.05
C GLU A 124 -37.78 -16.04 -3.28
N CYS A 125 -37.24 -16.17 -4.50
CA CYS A 125 -38.06 -16.37 -5.70
C CYS A 125 -38.65 -17.78 -5.87
N ASN A 126 -38.16 -18.78 -5.12
CA ASN A 126 -38.69 -20.15 -5.15
C ASN A 126 -39.56 -20.49 -3.93
N ALA A 127 -39.82 -19.51 -3.06
CA ALA A 127 -40.67 -19.66 -1.87
C ALA A 127 -42.13 -19.18 -2.08
N ASP A 128 -42.51 -18.79 -3.31
CA ASP A 128 -43.88 -18.47 -3.74
C ASP A 128 -44.49 -19.56 -4.66
#